data_AF-A0A3N7C1U8-F1
#
_entry.id   AF-A0A3N7C1U8-F1
#
_cell.length_a   1.000
_cell.length_b   1.000
_cell.length_c   1.000
_cell.angle_alpha   90.00
_cell.angle_beta   90.00
_cell.angle_gamma   90.00
#
_symmetry.space_group_name_H-M   'P 1'
#
loop_
_entity.id
_entity.type
_entity.pdbx_description
1 polymer ?
#
loop_
_entity_poly.entity_id
_entity_poly.type
_entity_poly.pdbx_seq_one_letter_code
_entity_poly.pdbx_strand_id
1 'polypeptide(L)'
;MLAAAGAKAESYEGVQALVSAKSRTEVSAEAVRTASAPNQNVVRGSRGAETMAVSTDRASVVAEAVRTAAAPDQNVSSGSRVNSKVISTLQNPVDARAAAANAKSSRL
;
A
#
# COMPACT_ATOMS: atom_id res chain seq x y z
N MET A 1 -21.47 62.82 -53.09
CA MET A 1 -20.34 62.04 -52.54
C MET A 1 -20.89 60.77 -51.93
N LEU A 2 -20.54 59.60 -52.47
CA LEU A 2 -20.99 58.30 -51.96
C LEU A 2 -19.78 57.63 -51.29
N ALA A 3 -19.80 57.53 -49.95
CA ALA A 3 -18.76 56.87 -49.19
C ALA A 3 -18.97 55.35 -49.27
N ALA A 4 -18.02 54.64 -49.90
CA ALA A 4 -17.99 53.19 -49.92
C ALA A 4 -17.33 52.69 -48.62
N ALA A 5 -18.15 52.19 -47.70
CA ALA A 5 -17.66 51.41 -46.56
C ALA A 5 -17.33 49.99 -47.05
N GLY A 6 -16.05 49.64 -47.08
CA GLY A 6 -15.59 48.31 -47.47
C GLY A 6 -15.99 47.25 -46.45
N ALA A 7 -16.72 46.24 -46.91
CA ALA A 7 -17.00 45.04 -46.12
C ALA A 7 -15.70 44.24 -45.92
N LYS A 8 -15.27 44.09 -44.66
CA LYS A 8 -14.24 43.12 -44.28
C LYS A 8 -14.88 41.73 -44.33
N ALA A 9 -14.52 40.92 -45.32
CA ALA A 9 -14.86 39.51 -45.32
C ALA A 9 -13.96 38.80 -44.30
N GLU A 10 -14.54 38.14 -43.30
CA GLU A 10 -13.82 37.18 -42.47
C GLU A 10 -13.34 36.04 -43.38
N SER A 11 -12.07 35.65 -43.25
CA SER A 11 -11.52 34.56 -44.05
C SER A 11 -12.17 33.26 -43.59
N TYR A 12 -12.72 32.51 -44.55
CA TYR A 12 -13.29 31.20 -44.27
C TYR A 12 -12.18 30.15 -44.43
N GLU A 13 -11.65 29.65 -43.31
CA GLU A 13 -10.60 28.60 -43.31
C GLU A 13 -11.07 27.22 -43.80
N GLY A 14 -12.35 27.05 -44.16
CA GLY A 14 -12.88 25.76 -44.62
C GLY A 14 -13.08 24.76 -43.49
N VAL A 15 -13.39 23.51 -43.88
CA VAL A 15 -13.56 22.39 -42.93
C VAL A 15 -12.18 21.93 -42.47
N GLN A 16 -11.88 22.13 -41.19
CA GLN A 16 -10.65 21.65 -40.57
C GLN A 16 -10.65 20.12 -40.52
N ALA A 17 -9.53 19.50 -40.90
CA ALA A 17 -9.38 18.06 -40.85
C ALA A 17 -9.52 17.58 -39.41
N LEU A 18 -10.30 16.51 -39.20
CA LEU A 18 -10.41 15.89 -37.88
C LEU A 18 -9.05 15.27 -37.53
N VAL A 19 -8.32 15.89 -36.61
CA VAL A 19 -7.06 15.35 -36.11
C VAL A 19 -7.42 14.21 -35.16
N SER A 20 -7.27 12.97 -35.64
CA SER A 20 -7.33 11.81 -34.75
C SER A 20 -6.15 11.89 -33.77
N ALA A 21 -6.44 11.78 -32.47
CA ALA A 21 -5.42 11.84 -31.42
C ALA A 21 -4.37 10.71 -31.54
N LYS A 22 -4.69 9.63 -32.26
CA LYS A 22 -3.79 8.51 -32.55
C LYS A 22 -3.89 8.10 -34.01
N SER A 23 -2.76 7.81 -34.62
CA SER A 23 -2.64 7.11 -35.90
C SER A 23 -3.03 5.63 -35.75
N ARG A 24 -3.36 4.99 -36.88
CA ARG A 24 -3.66 3.55 -36.90
C ARG A 24 -2.51 2.69 -36.36
N THR A 25 -1.27 3.10 -36.62
CA THR A 25 -0.06 2.42 -36.15
C THR A 25 0.05 2.49 -34.63
N GLU A 26 -0.26 3.65 -34.02
CA GLU A 26 -0.25 3.81 -32.56
C GLU A 26 -1.32 2.96 -31.89
N VAL A 27 -2.51 2.89 -32.50
CA VAL A 27 -3.59 2.02 -32.03
C VAL A 27 -3.19 0.55 -32.13
N SER A 28 -2.55 0.11 -33.23
CA SER A 28 -2.13 -1.28 -33.36
C SER A 28 -1.04 -1.64 -32.35
N ALA A 29 -0.08 -0.74 -32.12
CA ALA A 29 0.97 -0.94 -31.13
C ALA A 29 0.39 -1.08 -29.71
N GLU A 30 -0.58 -0.25 -29.36
CA GLU A 30 -1.27 -0.32 -28.06
C GLU A 30 -2.10 -1.59 -27.90
N ALA A 31 -2.78 -2.04 -28.97
CA ALA A 31 -3.52 -3.28 -28.96
C ALA A 31 -2.61 -4.48 -28.69
N VAL A 32 -1.45 -4.56 -29.35
CA VAL A 32 -0.47 -5.64 -29.14
C VAL A 32 0.10 -5.61 -27.72
N ARG A 33 0.46 -4.43 -27.20
CA ARG A 33 0.93 -4.29 -25.81
C ARG A 33 -0.13 -4.76 -24.81
N THR A 34 -1.38 -4.39 -25.04
CA THR A 34 -2.49 -4.75 -24.16
C THR A 34 -2.73 -6.25 -24.23
N ALA A 35 -2.76 -6.85 -25.43
CA ALA A 35 -2.99 -8.28 -25.62
C ALA A 35 -1.87 -9.16 -25.04
N SER A 36 -0.63 -8.66 -25.01
CA SER A 36 0.52 -9.36 -24.41
C SER A 36 0.65 -9.13 -22.90
N ALA A 37 -0.19 -8.31 -22.29
CA ALA A 37 -0.11 -8.06 -20.86
C ALA A 37 -0.47 -9.32 -20.05
N PRO A 38 0.25 -9.60 -18.95
CA PRO A 38 -0.06 -10.72 -18.08
C PRO A 38 -1.48 -10.66 -17.53
N ASN A 39 -2.10 -11.82 -17.35
CA ASN A 39 -3.42 -11.96 -16.73
C ASN A 39 -4.55 -11.20 -17.45
N GLN A 40 -4.37 -10.89 -18.73
CA GLN A 40 -5.44 -10.41 -19.59
C GLN A 40 -6.53 -11.49 -19.70
N ASN A 41 -7.76 -11.11 -19.34
CA ASN A 41 -8.96 -11.95 -19.46
C ASN A 41 -9.00 -13.20 -18.56
N VAL A 42 -8.24 -13.24 -17.46
CA VAL A 42 -8.33 -14.35 -16.48
C VAL A 42 -8.83 -13.87 -15.12
N VAL A 43 -9.71 -14.68 -14.52
CA VAL A 43 -10.19 -14.46 -13.14
C VAL A 43 -9.07 -14.67 -12.14
N ARG A 44 -9.16 -14.02 -10.98
CA ARG A 44 -8.14 -14.07 -9.92
C ARG A 44 -7.70 -15.48 -9.57
N GLY A 45 -8.64 -16.42 -9.45
CA GLY A 45 -8.37 -17.83 -9.14
C GLY A 45 -7.58 -18.60 -10.20
N SER A 46 -7.48 -18.10 -11.43
CA SER A 46 -6.73 -18.73 -12.52
C SER A 46 -5.28 -18.22 -12.64
N ARG A 47 -4.88 -17.25 -11.81
CA ARG A 47 -3.57 -16.57 -11.88
C ARG A 47 -2.45 -17.30 -11.11
N GLY A 48 -2.71 -18.50 -10.60
CA GLY A 48 -1.81 -19.22 -9.71
C GLY A 48 -1.85 -18.70 -8.27
N ALA A 49 -0.97 -19.25 -7.41
CA ALA A 49 -0.88 -18.81 -6.02
C ALA A 49 -0.37 -17.37 -5.96
N GLU A 50 -1.13 -16.49 -5.32
CA GLU A 50 -0.68 -15.12 -5.09
C GLU A 50 0.44 -15.10 -4.05
N THR A 51 1.45 -14.27 -4.29
CA THR A 51 2.49 -14.02 -3.30
C THR A 51 1.87 -13.28 -2.12
N MET A 52 1.70 -13.96 -0.98
CA MET A 52 1.42 -13.28 0.28
C MET A 52 2.69 -12.56 0.72
N ALA A 53 2.55 -11.34 1.26
CA ALA A 53 3.67 -10.63 1.86
C ALA A 53 4.34 -11.51 2.92
N VAL A 54 5.68 -11.42 3.00
CA VAL A 54 6.51 -12.20 3.94
C VAL A 54 5.93 -12.04 5.34
N SER A 55 5.48 -13.15 5.92
CA SER A 55 5.05 -13.20 7.31
C SER A 55 6.21 -12.79 8.21
N THR A 56 5.94 -11.95 9.23
CA THR A 56 6.89 -11.64 10.29
C THR A 56 7.58 -12.91 10.78
N ASP A 57 8.89 -12.84 11.04
CA ASP A 57 9.67 -13.97 11.56
C ASP A 57 8.95 -14.64 12.73
N ARG A 58 8.78 -15.97 12.65
CA ARG A 58 8.01 -16.74 13.63
C ARG A 58 8.60 -16.60 15.03
N ALA A 59 9.93 -16.58 15.15
CA ALA A 59 10.57 -16.49 16.46
C ALA A 59 10.28 -15.13 17.12
N SER A 60 10.23 -14.06 16.34
CA SER A 60 9.85 -12.72 16.81
C SER A 60 8.42 -12.68 17.31
N VAL A 61 7.46 -13.27 16.57
CA VAL A 61 6.05 -13.37 16.99
C VAL A 61 5.91 -14.18 18.28
N VAL A 62 6.60 -15.32 18.38
CA VAL A 62 6.57 -16.14 19.58
C VAL A 62 7.15 -15.39 20.78
N ALA A 63 8.27 -14.68 20.60
CA ALA A 63 8.88 -13.90 21.67
C ALA A 63 7.96 -12.77 22.17
N GLU A 64 7.26 -12.09 21.27
CA GLU A 64 6.27 -11.07 21.63
C GLU A 64 5.06 -11.66 22.37
N ALA A 65 4.54 -12.78 21.90
CA ALA A 65 3.43 -13.48 22.54
C ALA A 65 3.79 -13.91 23.96
N VAL A 66 4.98 -14.51 24.15
CA VAL A 66 5.47 -14.92 25.48
C VAL A 66 5.66 -13.70 26.39
N ARG A 67 6.25 -12.61 25.89
CA ARG A 67 6.44 -11.38 26.67
C ARG A 67 5.09 -10.79 27.12
N THR A 68 4.13 -10.74 26.21
CA THR A 68 2.77 -10.27 26.49
C THR A 68 2.11 -11.15 27.54
N ALA A 69 2.09 -12.47 27.34
CA ALA A 69 1.47 -13.42 28.27
C ALA A 69 2.08 -13.43 29.67
N ALA A 70 3.33 -12.98 29.80
CA ALA A 70 4.02 -12.87 31.08
C ALA A 70 3.90 -11.49 31.74
N ALA A 71 3.14 -10.56 31.17
CA ALA A 71 3.03 -9.21 31.73
C ALA A 71 2.44 -9.23 33.16
N PRO A 72 2.96 -8.42 34.09
CA PRO A 72 2.47 -8.39 35.47
C PRO A 72 0.98 -8.04 35.62
N ASP A 73 0.41 -7.36 34.62
CA ASP A 73 -0.95 -6.84 34.57
C ASP A 73 -1.87 -7.63 33.60
N GLN A 74 -1.55 -8.88 33.26
CA GLN A 74 -2.37 -9.72 32.37
C GLN A 74 -3.87 -9.80 32.74
N ASN A 75 -4.20 -9.64 34.02
CA ASN A 75 -5.57 -9.75 34.52
C ASN A 75 -6.31 -8.40 34.54
N VAL A 76 -5.67 -7.34 34.02
CA VAL A 76 -6.21 -5.97 34.01
C VAL A 76 -6.39 -5.55 32.55
N SER A 77 -7.65 -5.51 32.10
CA SER A 77 -8.01 -5.07 30.75
C SER A 77 -8.42 -3.59 30.76
N SER A 78 -8.66 -3.00 29.59
CA SER A 78 -9.19 -1.64 29.46
C SER A 78 -10.55 -1.45 30.15
N GLY A 79 -11.29 -2.53 30.42
CA GLY A 79 -12.54 -2.51 31.19
C GLY A 79 -12.33 -2.54 32.71
N SER A 80 -11.12 -2.85 33.18
CA SER A 80 -10.81 -2.91 34.62
C SER A 80 -10.83 -1.54 35.30
N ARG A 81 -10.84 -0.44 34.54
CA ARG A 81 -11.02 0.92 35.06
C ARG A 81 -11.90 1.75 34.13
N VAL A 82 -12.81 2.55 34.72
CA VAL A 82 -13.66 3.47 33.97
C VAL A 82 -12.78 4.47 33.21
N ASN A 83 -12.92 4.50 31.89
CA ASN A 83 -12.29 5.47 30.97
C ASN A 83 -10.78 5.67 31.16
N SER A 84 -10.04 4.65 31.59
CA SER A 84 -8.59 4.77 31.80
C SER A 84 -7.82 3.51 31.43
N LYS A 85 -6.62 3.70 30.90
CA LYS A 85 -5.67 2.62 30.61
C LYS A 85 -4.76 2.44 31.82
N VAL A 86 -4.61 1.20 32.28
CA VAL A 86 -3.57 0.86 33.27
C VAL A 86 -2.26 0.70 32.53
N ILE A 87 -1.24 1.42 33.01
CA ILE A 87 0.14 1.27 32.55
C ILE A 87 0.86 0.55 33.69
N SER A 88 1.35 -0.67 33.44
CA SER A 88 2.18 -1.38 34.41
C SER A 88 3.43 -0.58 34.73
N THR A 89 3.72 -0.40 36.02
CA THR A 89 4.99 0.13 36.53
C THR A 89 5.96 -0.98 36.95
N LEU A 90 5.56 -2.25 36.81
CA LEU A 90 6.34 -3.41 37.20
C LEU A 90 7.15 -3.95 36.02
N GLN A 91 8.38 -4.36 36.30
CA GLN A 91 9.27 -4.97 35.31
C GLN A 91 8.66 -6.28 34.76
N ASN A 92 8.67 -6.45 33.44
CA ASN A 92 8.25 -7.71 32.84
C ASN A 92 9.24 -8.83 33.21
N PRO A 93 8.76 -9.98 33.70
CA PRO A 93 9.64 -11.07 34.15
C PRO A 93 10.45 -11.70 33.00
N VAL A 94 9.96 -11.67 31.76
CA VAL A 94 10.72 -12.16 30.59
C VAL A 94 11.94 -11.28 30.35
N ASP A 95 11.78 -9.97 30.40
CA ASP A 95 12.87 -9.02 30.22
C ASP A 95 13.88 -9.09 31.39
N ALA A 96 13.40 -9.25 32.62
CA ALA A 96 14.25 -9.45 33.79
C ALA A 96 15.11 -10.73 33.68
N ARG A 97 14.53 -11.83 33.21
CA ARG A 97 15.25 -13.10 32.98
C ARG A 97 16.27 -12.96 31.85
N ALA A 98 15.92 -12.29 30.76
CA ALA A 98 16.85 -12.02 29.66
C ALA A 98 18.05 -11.17 30.11
N ALA A 99 17.81 -10.12 30.88
CA ALA A 99 18.87 -9.29 31.47
C ALA A 99 19.80 -10.09 32.39
N ALA A 100 19.23 -10.95 33.24
CA ALA A 100 20.01 -11.81 34.14
C ALA A 100 20.86 -12.84 33.37
N ALA A 101 20.32 -13.43 32.30
CA ALA A 101 21.07 -14.35 31.43
C ALA A 101 22.25 -13.65 30.73
N ASN A 102 22.02 -12.46 30.18
CA ASN A 102 23.07 -11.65 29.56
C ASN A 102 24.17 -11.27 30.56
N ALA A 103 23.79 -10.85 31.77
CA ALA A 103 24.73 -10.51 32.83
C ALA A 103 25.56 -11.72 33.31
N LYS A 104 25.02 -12.93 33.21
CA LYS A 104 25.75 -14.17 33.50
C LYS A 104 26.72 -14.52 32.36
N SER A 105 26.29 -14.36 31.12
CA SER A 105 27.13 -14.62 29.95
C SER A 105 28.31 -13.66 29.83
N SER A 106 28.15 -12.41 30.27
CA SER A 106 29.22 -11.41 30.28
C SER A 106 30.29 -11.62 31.36
N ARG A 107 30.06 -12.53 32.32
CA ARG A 107 31.01 -12.84 33.41
C ARG A 107 31.83 -14.11 33.17
N LEU A 108 31.59 -14.79 32.05
CA LEU A 108 32.34 -15.95 31.57
C LEU A 108 33.29 -15.49 30.45
#